data_AF-A0AAJ4ARZ3-F1
#
_entry.id   AF-A0AAJ4ARZ3-F1
#
_cell.length_a   1.000
_cell.length_b   1.000
_cell.length_c   1.000
_cell.angle_alpha   90.00
_cell.angle_beta   90.00
_cell.angle_gamma   90.00
#
_symmetry.space_group_name_H-M   'P 1'
#
loop_
_entity.id
_entity.type
_entity.pdbx_description
1 polymer ?
#
loop_
_entity_poly.entity_id
_entity_poly.type
_entity_poly.pdbx_seq_one_letter_code
_entity_poly.pdbx_strand_id
1 'polypeptide(L)'
;MKSKVPFIVGTIFAVYTAFVAVVVVIYEPTPDEMHWEDRQAYNNAKLADITIGQSISEIKLLMGKADFSEAKTTGKDALQVLFYRTHHAESDGETTRDECTPLLFKNQKLIAWGADTYSQYLSASING
;
A
#
# COMPACT_ATOMS: atom_id res chain seq x y z
N MET A 1 -59.77 -5.47 1.77
CA MET A 1 -58.65 -6.32 1.29
C MET A 1 -57.42 -5.99 2.11
N LYS A 2 -56.72 -6.96 2.71
CA LYS A 2 -55.49 -6.69 3.48
C LYS A 2 -54.35 -6.34 2.52
N SER A 3 -53.68 -5.21 2.75
CA SER A 3 -52.56 -4.76 1.90
C SER A 3 -51.37 -5.71 2.06
N LYS A 4 -50.80 -6.17 0.94
CA LYS A 4 -49.57 -6.99 0.92
C LYS A 4 -48.28 -6.16 1.00
N VAL A 5 -48.40 -4.84 0.92
CA VAL A 5 -47.28 -3.88 0.94
C VAL A 5 -46.31 -4.10 2.12
N PRO A 6 -46.74 -4.24 3.39
CA PRO A 6 -45.79 -4.41 4.50
C PRO A 6 -44.99 -5.71 4.39
N PHE A 7 -45.57 -6.79 3.85
CA PHE A 7 -44.87 -8.06 3.63
C PHE A 7 -43.82 -7.94 2.53
N ILE A 8 -44.14 -7.23 1.44
CA ILE A 8 -43.21 -6.96 0.35
C ILE A 8 -42.03 -6.12 0.84
N VAL A 9 -42.29 -5.04 1.59
CA VAL A 9 -41.24 -4.18 2.17
C VAL A 9 -40.34 -4.97 3.12
N GLY A 10 -40.93 -5.78 4.01
CA GLY A 10 -40.15 -6.63 4.93
C GLY A 10 -39.27 -7.64 4.20
N THR A 11 -39.77 -8.23 3.11
CA THR A 11 -39.00 -9.18 2.29
C THR A 11 -37.82 -8.49 1.59
N ILE A 12 -38.04 -7.31 0.99
CA ILE A 12 -36.97 -6.54 0.33
C ILE A 12 -35.88 -6.16 1.33
N PHE A 13 -36.27 -5.69 2.52
CA PHE A 13 -35.32 -5.34 3.58
C PHE A 13 -34.48 -6.54 3.99
N ALA A 14 -35.11 -7.70 4.25
CA ALA A 14 -34.40 -8.92 4.64
C ALA A 14 -33.41 -9.39 3.55
N VAL A 15 -33.80 -9.34 2.27
CA VAL A 15 -32.93 -9.69 1.15
C VAL A 15 -31.74 -8.72 1.05
N TYR A 16 -31.98 -7.42 1.20
CA TYR A 16 -30.91 -6.41 1.18
C TYR A 16 -29.93 -6.60 2.34
N THR A 17 -30.41 -6.83 3.56
CA THR A 17 -29.56 -7.10 4.73
C THR A 17 -28.73 -8.36 4.53
N ALA A 18 -29.31 -9.44 4.01
CA ALA A 18 -28.57 -10.67 3.71
C ALA A 18 -27.47 -10.42 2.67
N PHE A 19 -27.76 -9.64 1.62
CA PHE A 19 -26.78 -9.26 0.61
C PHE A 19 -25.61 -8.46 1.21
N VAL A 20 -25.88 -7.44 2.03
CA VAL A 20 -24.83 -6.65 2.69
C VAL A 20 -23.98 -7.52 3.61
N ALA A 21 -24.59 -8.43 4.38
CA ALA A 21 -23.86 -9.35 5.25
C ALA A 21 -22.89 -10.24 4.45
N VAL A 22 -23.32 -10.73 3.28
CA VAL A 22 -22.46 -11.51 2.37
C VAL A 22 -21.29 -10.66 1.87
N VAL A 23 -21.54 -9.42 1.45
CA VAL A 23 -20.48 -8.52 0.98
C VAL A 23 -19.44 -8.25 2.08
N VAL A 24 -19.88 -7.94 3.31
CA VAL A 24 -18.99 -7.63 4.43
C VAL A 24 -18.12 -8.82 4.84
N VAL A 25 -18.62 -10.06 4.72
CA VAL A 25 -17.86 -11.26 5.10
C VAL A 25 -16.87 -11.69 4.02
N ILE A 26 -17.13 -11.37 2.75
CA ILE A 26 -16.32 -11.84 1.61
C ILE A 26 -15.31 -10.80 1.14
N TYR A 27 -15.57 -9.51 1.36
CA TYR A 27 -14.71 -8.44 0.86
C TYR A 27 -13.46 -8.26 1.73
N GLU A 28 -12.28 -8.51 1.13
CA GLU A 28 -10.98 -8.17 1.71
C GLU A 28 -10.48 -6.86 1.08
N PRO A 29 -10.26 -5.79 1.85
CA PRO A 29 -9.77 -4.53 1.31
C PRO A 29 -8.35 -4.69 0.78
N THR A 30 -8.07 -4.09 -0.36
CA THR A 30 -6.69 -3.96 -0.85
C THR A 30 -5.89 -3.01 0.07
N PRO A 31 -4.55 -3.07 0.08
CA PRO A 31 -3.74 -2.15 0.88
C PRO A 31 -4.04 -0.66 0.64
N ASP A 32 -4.49 -0.30 -0.56
CA ASP A 32 -4.85 1.08 -0.92
C ASP A 32 -6.22 1.52 -0.39
N GLU A 33 -7.08 0.58 -0.01
CA GLU A 33 -8.43 0.82 0.56
C GLU A 33 -8.43 0.75 2.09
N MET A 34 -7.33 0.28 2.69
CA MET A 34 -7.18 0.20 4.15
C MET A 34 -7.12 1.59 4.79
N HIS A 35 -7.65 1.69 6.01
CA HIS A 35 -7.43 2.87 6.84
C HIS A 35 -5.93 3.05 7.11
N TRP A 36 -5.47 4.28 7.31
CA TRP A 36 -4.04 4.59 7.35
C TRP A 36 -3.30 3.84 8.47
N GLU A 37 -3.92 3.63 9.63
CA GLU A 37 -3.34 2.85 10.73
C GLU A 37 -3.14 1.37 10.35
N ASP A 38 -4.16 0.77 9.74
CA ASP A 38 -4.13 -0.63 9.29
C ASP A 38 -3.11 -0.81 8.17
N ARG A 39 -3.09 0.11 7.19
CA ARG A 39 -2.11 0.12 6.09
C ARG A 39 -0.68 0.27 6.61
N GLN A 40 -0.47 1.10 7.62
CA GLN A 40 0.84 1.27 8.26
C GLN A 40 1.31 -0.02 8.93
N ALA A 41 0.44 -0.65 9.74
CA ALA A 41 0.74 -1.92 10.40
C ALA A 41 0.98 -3.04 9.37
N TYR A 42 0.16 -3.10 8.32
CA TYR A 42 0.29 -4.03 7.20
C TYR A 42 1.64 -3.86 6.49
N ASN A 43 1.99 -2.64 6.08
CA ASN A 43 3.25 -2.35 5.41
C ASN A 43 4.44 -2.74 6.27
N ASN A 44 4.43 -2.38 7.56
CA ASN A 44 5.51 -2.72 8.49
C ASN A 44 5.68 -4.24 8.63
N ALA A 45 4.58 -4.99 8.71
CA ALA A 45 4.62 -6.45 8.72
C ALA A 45 5.18 -7.02 7.41
N LYS A 46 4.77 -6.47 6.25
CA LYS A 46 5.23 -6.93 4.93
C LYS A 46 6.70 -6.65 4.64
N LEU A 47 7.32 -5.66 5.29
CA LEU A 47 8.77 -5.46 5.20
C LEU A 47 9.59 -6.68 5.67
N ALA A 48 9.03 -7.54 6.52
CA ALA A 48 9.69 -8.78 6.94
C ALA A 48 9.60 -9.89 5.89
N ASP A 49 8.64 -9.81 4.96
CA ASP A 49 8.35 -10.83 3.95
C ASP A 49 9.06 -10.54 2.61
N ILE A 50 9.49 -9.29 2.37
CA ILE A 50 10.14 -8.90 1.10
C ILE A 50 11.58 -9.41 1.03
N THR A 51 12.04 -9.64 -0.20
CA THR A 51 13.36 -10.21 -0.48
C THR A 51 14.05 -9.47 -1.60
N ILE A 52 15.38 -9.35 -1.49
CA ILE A 52 16.23 -8.77 -2.54
C ILE A 52 15.99 -9.50 -3.87
N GLY A 53 15.85 -8.75 -4.95
CA GLY A 53 15.59 -9.28 -6.29
C GLY A 53 14.11 -9.41 -6.65
N GLN A 54 13.18 -9.15 -5.73
CA GLN A 54 11.77 -8.97 -6.09
C GLN A 54 11.61 -7.79 -7.05
N SER A 55 10.68 -7.92 -7.99
CA SER A 55 10.36 -6.85 -8.92
C SER A 55 9.55 -5.76 -8.24
N ILE A 56 9.68 -4.53 -8.74
CA ILE A 56 8.86 -3.40 -8.27
C ILE A 56 7.35 -3.66 -8.45
N SER A 57 6.97 -4.45 -9.46
CA SER A 57 5.57 -4.84 -9.70
C SER A 57 5.06 -5.79 -8.62
N GLU A 58 5.86 -6.77 -8.20
CA GLU A 58 5.50 -7.67 -7.09
C GLU A 58 5.36 -6.90 -5.78
N ILE A 59 6.26 -5.95 -5.51
CA ILE A 59 6.16 -5.08 -4.32
C ILE A 59 4.90 -4.22 -4.36
N LYS A 60 4.56 -3.61 -5.49
CA LYS A 60 3.34 -2.81 -5.63
C LYS A 60 2.06 -3.65 -5.51
N LEU A 61 2.10 -4.89 -5.98
CA LEU A 61 0.98 -5.81 -5.82
C LEU A 61 0.81 -6.21 -4.34
N LEU A 62 1.91 -6.39 -3.62
CA LEU A 62 1.91 -6.77 -2.21
C LEU A 62 1.54 -5.61 -1.29
N MET A 63 2.17 -4.44 -1.46
CA MET A 63 2.10 -3.31 -0.52
C MET A 63 1.19 -2.17 -1.01
N GLY A 64 0.59 -2.30 -2.20
CA GLY A 64 -0.18 -1.24 -2.84
C GLY A 64 0.69 -0.12 -3.40
N LYS A 65 0.05 1.03 -3.62
CA LYS A 65 0.71 2.25 -4.09
C LYS A 65 1.68 2.76 -3.02
N ALA A 66 2.83 3.28 -3.44
CA ALA A 66 3.75 3.98 -2.54
C ALA A 66 3.23 5.39 -2.23
N ASP A 67 3.50 5.89 -1.03
CA ASP A 67 3.15 7.26 -0.62
C ASP A 67 4.00 8.29 -1.36
N PHE A 68 5.28 7.97 -1.56
CA PHE A 68 6.19 8.76 -2.40
C PHE A 68 7.01 7.87 -3.35
N SER A 69 7.47 8.47 -4.44
CA SER A 69 8.34 7.81 -5.42
C SER A 69 9.33 8.82 -5.99
N GLU A 70 10.60 8.43 -6.10
CA GLU A 70 11.61 9.15 -6.87
C GLU A 70 12.35 8.17 -7.80
N ALA A 71 12.87 8.67 -8.92
CA ALA A 71 13.67 7.86 -9.83
C ALA A 71 14.74 8.71 -10.52
N LYS A 72 15.86 8.07 -10.85
CA LYS A 72 16.94 8.66 -11.65
C LYS A 72 17.72 7.59 -12.41
N THR A 73 18.37 8.01 -13.48
CA THR A 73 19.33 7.15 -14.21
C THR A 73 20.74 7.41 -13.70
N THR A 74 21.51 6.35 -13.48
CA THR A 74 22.94 6.40 -13.10
C THR A 74 23.72 5.53 -14.07
N GLY A 75 24.53 6.14 -14.95
CA GLY A 75 25.17 5.44 -16.06
C GLY A 75 24.15 4.70 -16.93
N LYS A 76 24.19 3.36 -16.90
CA LYS A 76 23.26 2.48 -17.65
C LYS A 76 22.10 1.95 -16.82
N ASP A 77 22.09 2.25 -15.52
CA ASP A 77 21.13 1.69 -14.58
C ASP A 77 20.02 2.69 -14.25
N ALA A 78 18.79 2.20 -14.16
CA ALA A 78 17.66 2.97 -13.66
C ALA A 78 17.48 2.69 -12.16
N LEU A 79 17.60 3.72 -11.34
CA LEU A 79 17.28 3.67 -9.91
C LEU A 79 15.89 4.25 -9.65
N GLN A 80 15.14 3.59 -8.79
CA GLN A 80 13.85 4.07 -8.30
C GLN A 80 13.77 3.80 -6.80
N VAL A 81 13.25 4.74 -6.03
CA VAL A 81 12.99 4.56 -4.60
C VAL A 81 11.51 4.80 -4.34
N LEU A 82 10.87 3.83 -3.69
CA LEU A 82 9.49 3.91 -3.23
C LEU A 82 9.47 4.08 -1.71
N PHE A 83 8.56 4.92 -1.23
CA PHE A 83 8.39 5.16 0.20
C PHE A 83 7.02 4.66 0.64
N TYR A 84 7.00 3.79 1.64
CA TYR A 84 5.78 3.26 2.24
C TYR A 84 5.70 3.69 3.70
N ARG A 85 4.58 4.28 4.12
CA ARG A 85 4.30 4.57 5.53
C ARG A 85 4.32 3.29 6.34
N THR A 86 5.16 3.26 7.37
CA THR A 86 5.46 2.05 8.17
C THR A 86 5.49 2.32 9.67
N HIS A 87 5.55 3.58 10.06
CA HIS A 87 5.52 4.02 11.44
C HIS A 87 4.92 5.42 11.52
N HIS A 88 4.52 5.80 12.73
CA HIS A 88 3.89 7.08 13.00
C HIS A 88 4.91 8.01 13.66
N ALA A 89 5.06 9.22 13.14
CA ALA A 89 5.85 10.29 13.76
C ALA A 89 4.92 11.34 14.37
N GLU A 90 4.00 11.89 13.58
CA GLU A 90 3.12 13.00 13.96
C GLU A 90 1.65 12.72 13.59
N SER A 91 0.72 13.25 14.39
CA SER A 91 -0.74 13.10 14.19
C SER A 91 -1.37 14.36 13.59
N ASP A 92 -0.75 14.93 12.56
CA ASP A 92 -1.23 16.15 11.89
C ASP A 92 -2.16 15.86 10.69
N GLY A 93 -2.30 14.59 10.32
CA GLY A 93 -3.16 14.13 9.22
C GLY A 93 -2.47 14.16 7.85
N GLU A 94 -1.19 14.52 7.79
CA GLU A 94 -0.36 14.40 6.60
C GLU A 94 0.60 13.21 6.75
N THR A 95 1.02 12.60 5.64
CA THR A 95 2.09 11.60 5.66
C THR A 95 3.37 12.30 5.24
N THR A 96 4.42 12.16 6.04
CA THR A 96 5.74 12.73 5.74
C THR A 96 6.78 11.63 5.48
N ARG A 97 7.95 12.00 4.94
CA ARG A 97 8.97 11.02 4.54
C ARG A 97 9.62 10.30 5.72
N ASP A 98 9.69 10.97 6.86
CA ASP A 98 10.22 10.44 8.11
C ASP A 98 9.30 9.42 8.77
N GLU A 99 8.08 9.22 8.26
CA GLU A 99 7.16 8.14 8.62
C GLU A 99 7.25 6.92 7.68
N CYS A 100 8.07 7.03 6.64
CA CYS A 100 8.16 6.04 5.58
C CYS A 100 9.46 5.22 5.65
N THR A 101 9.36 3.95 5.24
CA THR A 101 10.54 3.15 4.92
C THR A 101 10.82 3.21 3.42
N PRO A 102 12.02 3.63 2.99
CA PRO A 102 12.41 3.63 1.58
C PRO A 102 12.80 2.22 1.11
N LEU A 103 12.34 1.84 -0.08
CA LEU A 103 12.70 0.64 -0.83
C LEU A 103 13.39 1.08 -2.12
N LEU A 104 14.65 0.71 -2.30
CA LEU A 104 15.46 1.06 -3.47
C LEU A 104 15.48 -0.08 -4.48
N PHE A 105 15.19 0.28 -5.71
CA PHE A 105 15.17 -0.58 -6.86
C PHE A 105 16.25 -0.15 -7.84
N LYS A 106 16.90 -1.14 -8.45
CA LYS A 106 17.80 -0.99 -9.58
C LYS A 106 17.29 -1.85 -10.72
N ASN A 107 17.07 -1.24 -11.89
CA ASN A 107 16.53 -1.93 -13.07
C ASN A 107 15.27 -2.75 -12.73
N GLN A 108 14.34 -2.11 -12.01
CA GLN A 108 13.06 -2.69 -11.54
C GLN A 108 13.18 -3.81 -10.50
N LYS A 109 14.36 -4.05 -9.91
CA LYS A 109 14.61 -5.09 -8.92
C LYS A 109 15.00 -4.49 -7.57
N LEU A 110 14.40 -4.97 -6.48
CA LEU A 110 14.68 -4.52 -5.13
C LEU A 110 16.14 -4.85 -4.77
N ILE A 111 16.90 -3.84 -4.35
CA ILE A 111 18.32 -3.98 -3.97
C ILE A 111 18.63 -3.53 -2.55
N ALA A 112 17.75 -2.76 -1.91
CA ALA A 112 17.87 -2.35 -0.51
C ALA A 112 16.54 -1.83 0.03
N TRP A 113 16.35 -1.87 1.35
CA TRP A 113 15.29 -1.15 2.06
C TRP A 113 15.72 -0.84 3.50
N GLY A 114 15.08 0.13 4.14
CA GLY A 114 15.42 0.59 5.50
C GLY A 114 16.08 1.97 5.54
N ALA A 115 16.37 2.47 6.75
CA ALA A 115 16.73 3.87 7.02
C ALA A 115 17.83 4.45 6.11
N ASP A 116 18.93 3.70 5.88
CA ASP A 116 20.07 4.21 5.11
C ASP A 116 19.86 4.18 3.58
N THR A 117 18.77 3.57 3.13
CA THR A 117 18.53 3.30 1.70
C THR A 117 18.34 4.59 0.89
N TYR A 118 17.73 5.62 1.49
CA TYR A 118 17.57 6.88 0.78
C TYR A 118 18.91 7.60 0.58
N SER A 119 19.84 7.51 1.55
CA SER A 119 21.18 8.04 1.38
C SER A 119 21.90 7.35 0.22
N GLN A 120 21.78 6.02 0.11
CA GLN A 120 22.36 5.26 -1.02
C GLN A 120 21.79 5.71 -2.37
N TYR A 121 20.48 5.96 -2.43
CA TYR A 121 19.85 6.55 -3.60
C TYR A 121 20.48 7.91 -3.92
N LEU A 122 20.58 8.83 -2.96
CA LEU A 122 21.13 10.17 -3.18
C LEU A 122 22.59 10.15 -3.63
N SER A 123 23.44 9.30 -3.02
CA SER A 123 24.86 9.18 -3.33
C SER A 123 25.16 8.63 -4.72
N ALA A 124 24.23 7.92 -5.36
CA ALA A 124 24.43 7.41 -6.72
C ALA A 124 24.55 8.56 -7.73
N SER A 125 25.70 8.67 -8.41
CA SER A 125 25.96 9.78 -9.34
C SER A 125 25.14 9.67 -10.61
N ILE A 126 24.55 10.78 -11.07
CA ILE A 126 23.93 10.89 -12.39
C ILE A 126 25.05 11.24 -13.38
N ASN A 127 25.95 10.29 -13.66
CA ASN A 127 26.95 10.47 -14.70
C ASN A 127 26.70 9.44 -15.80
N GLY A 128 26.48 9.94 -17.01
CA GLY A 128 26.42 9.17 -18.25
C GLY A 128 27.77 9.13 -18.95
#